data_AF-A0A7W0RJ56-F1
#
_entry.id   AF-A0A7W0RJ56-F1
#
_cell.length_a   1.000
_cell.length_b   1.000
_cell.length_c   1.000
_cell.angle_alpha   90.00
_cell.angle_beta   90.00
_cell.angle_gamma   90.00
#
_symmetry.space_group_name_H-M   'P 1'
#
loop_
_entity.id
_entity.type
_entity.pdbx_description
1 polymer ?
#
loop_
_entity_poly.entity_id
_entity_poly.type
_entity_poly.pdbx_seq_one_letter_code
_entity_poly.pdbx_strand_id
1 'polypeptide(L)'
;MTSAPTAEAVHEALREVRDPELDESITDLGFVQGITVDGGVATVELRLPTYFCAPNFAYLMVADAYDAVVGVPGVATTAVRLLDHFASDEINAGVAGGRGFSGSFPGLADDELTELRVTFQHKAHRACQERVASRLLRAGWEASGLARATLADATPGTELDRLRRRRVELG
;
A
#
# COMPACT_ATOMS: atom_id res chain seq x y z
N MET A 1 8.01 -26.39 -13.64
CA MET A 1 7.77 -26.75 -12.23
C MET A 1 7.89 -25.47 -11.43
N THR A 2 6.77 -24.93 -10.96
CA THR A 2 6.80 -23.75 -10.07
C THR A 2 7.31 -24.22 -8.72
N SER A 3 8.33 -23.55 -8.18
CA SER A 3 8.85 -23.83 -6.84
C SER A 3 7.74 -23.72 -5.81
N ALA A 4 7.84 -24.47 -4.70
CA ALA A 4 6.97 -24.25 -3.56
C ALA A 4 7.11 -22.79 -3.08
N PRO A 5 6.01 -22.10 -2.74
CA PRO A 5 6.08 -20.73 -2.23
C PRO A 5 6.78 -20.73 -0.87
N THR A 6 7.50 -19.66 -0.56
CA THR A 6 8.17 -19.47 0.73
C THR A 6 7.63 -18.24 1.44
N ALA A 7 7.79 -18.19 2.76
CA ALA A 7 7.42 -17.01 3.55
C ALA A 7 8.18 -15.76 3.09
N GLU A 8 9.44 -15.91 2.65
CA GLU A 8 10.24 -14.82 2.10
C GLU A 8 9.68 -14.29 0.78
N ALA A 9 9.22 -15.17 -0.11
CA ALA A 9 8.60 -14.75 -1.37
C ALA A 9 7.29 -13.99 -1.13
N VAL A 10 6.50 -14.43 -0.15
CA VAL A 10 5.30 -13.73 0.31
C VAL A 10 5.65 -12.37 0.93
N HIS A 11 6.66 -12.32 1.79
CA HIS A 11 7.13 -11.06 2.37
C HIS A 11 7.61 -10.07 1.29
N GLU A 12 8.33 -10.55 0.27
CA GLU A 12 8.79 -9.71 -0.83
C GLU A 12 7.62 -9.12 -1.62
N ALA A 13 6.60 -9.92 -1.93
CA ALA A 13 5.39 -9.42 -2.59
C ALA A 13 4.67 -8.35 -1.75
N LEU A 14 4.62 -8.51 -0.42
CA LEU A 14 4.03 -7.52 0.47
C LEU A 14 4.79 -6.18 0.51
N ARG A 15 6.04 -6.10 0.01
CA ARG A 15 6.78 -4.83 -0.08
C ARG A 15 6.15 -3.83 -1.06
N GLU A 16 5.34 -4.31 -1.99
CA GLU A 16 4.61 -3.48 -2.94
C GLU A 16 3.32 -2.91 -2.35
N VAL A 17 2.84 -3.45 -1.23
CA VAL A 17 1.63 -3.02 -0.54
C VAL A 17 1.97 -1.84 0.36
N ARG A 18 1.23 -0.74 0.22
CA ARG A 18 1.58 0.53 0.86
C ARG A 18 0.43 1.08 1.67
N ASP A 19 0.78 1.77 2.74
CA ASP A 19 -0.16 2.62 3.43
C ASP A 19 -0.55 3.80 2.51
N PRO A 20 -1.85 4.01 2.22
CA PRO A 20 -2.30 5.06 1.30
C PRO A 20 -1.96 6.48 1.75
N GLU A 21 -1.76 6.70 3.05
CA GLU A 21 -1.50 8.01 3.63
C GLU A 21 0.00 8.29 3.77
N LEU A 22 0.76 7.31 4.27
CA LEU A 22 2.19 7.45 4.58
C LEU A 22 3.10 7.21 3.38
N ASP A 23 2.60 6.60 2.29
CA ASP A 23 3.39 6.34 1.08
C ASP A 23 4.58 5.37 1.33
N GLU A 24 4.50 4.59 2.41
CA GLU A 24 5.49 3.59 2.83
C GLU A 24 4.92 2.17 2.79
N SER A 25 5.80 1.17 2.62
CA SER A 25 5.39 -0.24 2.58
C SER A 25 4.84 -0.67 3.94
N ILE A 26 3.78 -1.48 3.95
CA ILE A 26 3.26 -2.10 5.18
C ILE A 26 4.32 -2.99 5.87
N THR A 27 5.31 -3.50 5.13
CA THR A 27 6.45 -4.25 5.70
C THR A 27 7.41 -3.33 6.44
N ASP A 28 7.72 -2.16 5.85
CA ASP A 28 8.68 -1.21 6.43
C ASP A 28 8.05 -0.48 7.63
N LEU A 29 6.73 -0.30 7.61
CA LEU A 29 5.93 0.22 8.72
C LEU A 29 5.70 -0.81 9.84
N GLY A 30 6.10 -2.08 9.65
CA GLY A 30 5.96 -3.13 10.65
C GLY A 30 4.53 -3.61 10.89
N PHE A 31 3.63 -3.47 9.90
CA PHE A 31 2.23 -3.88 10.04
C PHE A 31 2.06 -5.39 9.88
N VAL A 32 2.97 -6.06 9.18
CA VAL A 32 2.97 -7.52 9.02
C VAL A 32 3.41 -8.19 10.34
N GLN A 33 2.47 -8.87 11.01
CA GLN A 33 2.72 -9.56 12.28
C GLN A 33 3.20 -10.99 12.10
N GLY A 34 2.78 -11.64 11.01
CA GLY A 34 3.08 -13.03 10.77
C GLY A 34 2.85 -13.42 9.31
N ILE A 35 3.70 -14.32 8.83
CA ILE A 35 3.56 -14.98 7.53
C ILE A 35 3.78 -16.47 7.76
N THR A 36 2.84 -17.30 7.34
CA THR A 36 3.00 -18.75 7.31
C THR A 36 2.69 -19.28 5.92
N VAL A 37 3.46 -20.27 5.49
CA VAL A 37 3.25 -20.93 4.20
C VAL A 37 3.34 -22.44 4.42
N ASP A 38 2.26 -23.15 4.12
CA ASP A 38 2.18 -24.61 4.23
C ASP A 38 1.45 -25.20 3.03
N GLY A 39 2.08 -26.12 2.30
CA GLY A 39 1.44 -26.83 1.19
C GLY A 39 0.82 -25.95 0.09
N GLY A 40 1.34 -24.74 -0.14
CA GLY A 40 0.76 -23.77 -1.08
C GLY A 40 -0.33 -22.86 -0.49
N VAL A 41 -0.64 -23.00 0.80
CA VAL A 41 -1.52 -22.10 1.53
C VAL A 41 -0.68 -21.03 2.21
N ALA A 42 -0.87 -19.77 1.83
CA ALA A 42 -0.21 -18.62 2.45
C ALA A 42 -1.19 -17.89 3.38
N THR A 43 -0.79 -17.71 4.65
CA THR A 43 -1.52 -16.90 5.62
C THR A 43 -0.69 -15.70 6.04
N VAL A 44 -1.28 -14.52 5.99
CA VAL A 44 -0.65 -13.25 6.40
C VAL A 44 -1.51 -12.60 7.47
N GLU A 45 -0.86 -12.19 8.56
CA GLU A 45 -1.49 -11.43 9.64
C GLU A 45 -1.00 -9.99 9.61
N LEU A 46 -1.95 -9.06 9.59
CA LEU A 46 -1.71 -7.63 9.56
C LEU A 46 -2.26 -6.98 10.83
N ARG A 47 -1.54 -6.02 11.40
CA ARG A 47 -2.01 -5.16 12.48
C ARG A 47 -1.62 -3.73 12.17
N LEU A 48 -2.63 -2.85 12.12
CA LEU A 48 -2.43 -1.43 11.88
C LEU A 48 -2.11 -0.69 13.19
N PRO A 49 -1.51 0.51 13.13
CA PRO A 49 -1.05 1.23 14.33
C PRO A 49 -2.13 1.59 15.32
N THR A 50 -3.38 1.74 14.86
CA THR A 50 -4.50 2.17 15.68
C THR A 50 -5.72 1.28 15.44
N TYR A 51 -6.40 0.93 16.54
CA TYR A 51 -7.63 0.12 16.51
C TYR A 51 -8.76 0.78 15.71
N PHE A 52 -8.80 2.11 15.69
CA PHE A 52 -9.80 2.95 15.01
C PHE A 52 -9.29 3.55 13.69
N CYS A 53 -8.33 2.91 13.02
CA CYS A 53 -7.98 3.29 11.66
C CYS A 53 -9.25 3.33 10.78
N ALA A 54 -9.31 4.22 9.79
CA ALA A 54 -10.52 4.34 8.98
C ALA A 54 -10.76 3.02 8.20
N PRO A 55 -11.99 2.45 8.21
CA PRO A 55 -12.25 1.15 7.58
C PRO A 55 -11.89 1.08 6.10
N ASN A 56 -12.08 2.18 5.36
CA ASN A 56 -11.67 2.29 3.97
C ASN A 56 -10.14 2.18 3.81
N PHE A 57 -9.35 2.74 4.72
CA PHE A 57 -7.88 2.67 4.63
C PHE A 57 -7.39 1.26 4.96
N ALA A 58 -7.93 0.70 6.05
CA ALA A 58 -7.64 -0.66 6.45
C ALA A 58 -8.03 -1.67 5.35
N TYR A 59 -9.21 -1.49 4.73
CA TYR A 59 -9.67 -2.33 3.64
C TYR A 59 -8.73 -2.27 2.44
N LEU A 60 -8.30 -1.08 2.00
CA LEU A 60 -7.35 -0.94 0.89
C LEU A 60 -6.07 -1.73 1.13
N MET A 61 -5.47 -1.61 2.31
CA MET A 61 -4.24 -2.33 2.65
C MET A 61 -4.44 -3.85 2.72
N VAL A 62 -5.55 -4.32 3.28
CA VAL A 62 -5.84 -5.76 3.37
C VAL A 62 -6.15 -6.36 1.99
N ALA A 63 -6.90 -5.64 1.15
CA ALA A 63 -7.20 -6.05 -0.22
C ALA A 63 -5.92 -6.08 -1.08
N ASP A 64 -5.10 -5.03 -1.01
CA ASP A 64 -3.83 -4.96 -1.75
C ASP A 64 -2.86 -6.07 -1.28
N ALA A 65 -2.83 -6.37 0.03
CA ALA A 65 -2.07 -7.50 0.55
C ALA A 65 -2.58 -8.84 0.03
N TYR A 66 -3.90 -9.03 -0.03
CA TYR A 66 -4.48 -10.25 -0.58
C TYR A 66 -4.06 -10.45 -2.05
N ASP A 67 -4.19 -9.41 -2.87
CA ASP A 67 -3.83 -9.45 -4.29
C ASP A 67 -2.34 -9.71 -4.49
N ALA A 68 -1.47 -9.06 -3.70
CA ALA A 68 -0.03 -9.27 -3.76
C ALA A 68 0.35 -10.73 -3.44
N VAL A 69 -0.27 -11.33 -2.41
CA VAL A 69 0.01 -12.71 -2.00
C VAL A 69 -0.54 -13.73 -3.01
N VAL A 70 -1.73 -13.48 -3.58
CA VAL A 70 -2.27 -14.29 -4.67
C VAL A 70 -1.34 -14.32 -5.89
N GLY A 71 -0.63 -13.21 -6.16
CA GLY A 71 0.34 -13.11 -7.24
C GLY A 71 1.62 -13.93 -7.06
N VAL A 72 1.88 -14.48 -5.86
CA VAL A 72 3.11 -15.23 -5.56
C VAL A 72 3.10 -16.60 -6.25
N PRO A 73 4.10 -16.92 -7.09
CA PRO A 73 4.17 -18.23 -7.75
C PRO A 73 4.16 -19.39 -6.75
N GLY A 74 3.22 -20.33 -6.95
CA GLY A 74 3.07 -21.51 -6.12
C GLY A 74 2.08 -21.37 -4.97
N VAL A 75 1.59 -20.17 -4.67
CA VAL A 75 0.44 -19.98 -3.77
C VAL A 75 -0.84 -20.45 -4.47
N ALA A 76 -1.55 -21.37 -3.82
CA ALA A 76 -2.82 -21.91 -4.28
C ALA A 76 -4.00 -21.32 -3.50
N THR A 77 -3.81 -21.04 -2.21
CA THR A 77 -4.82 -20.47 -1.32
C THR A 77 -4.20 -19.35 -0.51
N THR A 78 -4.90 -18.21 -0.43
CA THR A 78 -4.46 -17.03 0.33
C THR A 78 -5.45 -16.74 1.44
N ALA A 79 -4.94 -16.44 2.63
CA ALA A 79 -5.69 -15.89 3.74
C ALA A 79 -4.97 -14.66 4.30
N VAL A 80 -5.62 -13.49 4.28
CA VAL A 80 -5.10 -12.28 4.94
C VAL A 80 -6.03 -11.94 6.09
N ARG A 81 -5.46 -11.74 7.28
CA ARG A 81 -6.20 -11.44 8.51
C ARG A 81 -5.73 -10.12 9.09
N LEU A 82 -6.64 -9.15 9.13
CA LEU A 82 -6.50 -7.95 9.94
C LEU A 82 -6.81 -8.29 11.40
N LEU A 83 -5.88 -7.97 12.28
CA LEU A 83 -5.96 -8.18 13.72
C LEU A 83 -6.25 -6.86 14.45
N ASP A 84 -6.97 -6.95 15.56
CA ASP A 84 -7.17 -5.85 16.52
C ASP A 84 -7.61 -4.53 15.87
N HIS A 85 -8.63 -4.61 15.03
CA HIS A 85 -9.28 -3.46 14.39
C HIS A 85 -10.78 -3.52 14.63
N PHE A 86 -11.44 -2.37 14.84
CA PHE A 86 -12.88 -2.35 15.19
C PHE A 86 -13.80 -2.94 14.11
N ALA A 87 -13.33 -2.97 12.87
CA ALA A 87 -14.03 -3.54 11.72
C ALA A 87 -13.29 -4.74 11.11
N SER A 88 -12.45 -5.44 11.88
CA SER A 88 -11.64 -6.56 11.36
C SER A 88 -12.50 -7.67 10.74
N ASP A 89 -13.64 -7.98 11.34
CA ASP A 89 -14.48 -9.10 10.92
C ASP A 89 -15.13 -8.82 9.56
N GLU A 90 -15.67 -7.62 9.38
CA GLU A 90 -16.26 -7.15 8.13
C GLU A 90 -15.21 -7.10 7.01
N ILE A 91 -14.03 -6.54 7.29
CA ILE A 91 -12.93 -6.41 6.32
C ILE A 91 -12.41 -7.79 5.92
N ASN A 92 -12.09 -8.65 6.89
CA ASN A 92 -11.53 -9.98 6.63
C ASN A 92 -12.50 -10.83 5.82
N ALA A 93 -13.77 -10.87 6.23
CA ALA A 93 -14.79 -11.59 5.47
C ALA A 93 -14.98 -10.98 4.08
N GLY A 94 -14.91 -9.65 3.99
CA GLY A 94 -15.11 -8.87 2.76
C GLY A 94 -14.10 -9.19 1.68
N VAL A 95 -12.82 -9.12 2.04
CA VAL A 95 -11.69 -9.41 1.17
C VAL A 95 -11.66 -10.90 0.81
N ALA A 96 -11.77 -11.80 1.79
CA ALA A 96 -11.77 -13.24 1.52
C ALA A 96 -12.92 -13.69 0.60
N GLY A 97 -14.05 -12.98 0.63
CA GLY A 97 -15.21 -13.24 -0.21
C GLY A 97 -15.26 -12.43 -1.52
N GLY A 98 -14.27 -11.58 -1.80
CA GLY A 98 -14.26 -10.73 -2.99
C GLY A 98 -15.46 -9.78 -3.10
N ARG A 99 -15.99 -9.30 -1.96
CA ARG A 99 -17.26 -8.54 -1.92
C ARG A 99 -17.15 -7.06 -2.31
N GLY A 100 -15.93 -6.55 -2.52
CA GLY A 100 -15.70 -5.11 -2.61
C GLY A 100 -15.91 -4.40 -1.27
N PHE A 101 -15.64 -3.10 -1.21
CA PHE A 101 -15.80 -2.33 0.01
C PHE A 101 -17.27 -2.15 0.35
N SER A 102 -18.10 -1.78 -0.62
CA SER A 102 -19.53 -1.55 -0.41
C SER A 102 -20.25 -2.84 0.02
N GLY A 103 -19.89 -3.98 -0.57
CA GLY A 103 -20.41 -5.29 -0.16
C GLY A 103 -19.90 -5.79 1.19
N SER A 104 -18.84 -5.19 1.73
CA SER A 104 -18.32 -5.50 3.08
C SER A 104 -19.03 -4.70 4.16
N PHE A 105 -19.59 -3.54 3.83
CA PHE A 105 -20.22 -2.60 4.75
C PHE A 105 -21.64 -2.20 4.29
N PRO A 106 -22.58 -3.16 4.25
CA PRO A 106 -23.93 -2.91 3.71
C PRO A 106 -24.66 -1.83 4.53
N GLY A 107 -25.15 -0.80 3.85
CA GLY A 107 -25.86 0.33 4.45
C GLY A 107 -24.97 1.34 5.20
N LEU A 108 -23.65 1.13 5.20
CA LEU A 108 -22.65 2.04 5.78
C LEU A 108 -21.69 2.63 4.75
N ALA A 109 -21.51 1.95 3.62
CA ALA A 109 -20.70 2.42 2.50
C ALA A 109 -21.58 2.83 1.31
N ASP A 110 -21.35 4.03 0.81
CA ASP A 110 -22.09 4.59 -0.34
C ASP A 110 -21.52 4.06 -1.67
N ASP A 111 -20.19 4.03 -1.81
CA ASP A 111 -19.47 3.70 -3.05
C ASP A 111 -18.18 2.91 -2.80
N GLU A 112 -17.64 2.33 -3.88
CA GLU A 112 -16.33 1.68 -3.90
C GLU A 112 -15.17 2.68 -3.82
N LEU A 113 -13.97 2.19 -3.50
CA LEU A 113 -12.84 3.05 -3.10
C LEU A 113 -11.98 3.57 -4.26
N THR A 114 -12.42 3.48 -5.52
CA THR A 114 -11.62 3.85 -6.69
C THR A 114 -11.21 5.33 -6.68
N GLU A 115 -12.15 6.25 -6.47
CA GLU A 115 -11.85 7.70 -6.43
C GLU A 115 -10.99 8.08 -5.23
N LEU A 116 -11.21 7.41 -4.09
CA LEU A 116 -10.40 7.57 -2.90
C LEU A 116 -8.94 7.16 -3.18
N ARG A 117 -8.73 6.04 -3.89
CA ARG A 117 -7.39 5.59 -4.28
C ARG A 117 -6.69 6.62 -5.17
N VAL A 118 -7.38 7.18 -6.16
CA VAL A 118 -6.84 8.25 -7.01
C VAL A 118 -6.46 9.48 -6.17
N THR A 119 -7.29 9.85 -5.21
CA THR A 119 -7.00 10.94 -4.27
C THR A 119 -5.71 10.70 -3.49
N PHE A 120 -5.49 9.48 -2.99
CA PHE A 120 -4.25 9.13 -2.29
C PHE A 120 -3.04 9.14 -3.20
N GLN A 121 -3.15 8.62 -4.42
CA GLN A 121 -2.05 8.66 -5.39
C GLN A 121 -1.63 10.10 -5.70
N HIS A 122 -2.59 11.01 -5.86
CA HIS A 122 -2.29 12.44 -6.04
C HIS A 122 -1.62 13.06 -4.81
N LYS A 123 -2.08 12.72 -3.60
CA LYS A 123 -1.47 13.21 -2.35
C LYS A 123 -0.03 12.70 -2.20
N ALA A 124 0.21 11.41 -2.42
CA ALA A 124 1.53 10.79 -2.37
C ALA A 124 2.49 11.41 -3.39
N HIS A 125 2.02 11.64 -4.62
CA HIS A 125 2.81 12.34 -5.64
C HIS A 125 3.20 13.76 -5.20
N ARG A 126 2.25 14.54 -4.67
CA ARG A 126 2.52 15.90 -4.15
C ARG A 126 3.50 15.89 -2.99
N ALA A 127 3.38 14.92 -2.07
CA ALA A 127 4.34 14.74 -0.97
C ALA A 127 5.75 14.44 -1.51
N CYS A 128 5.88 13.60 -2.54
CA CYS A 128 7.17 13.37 -3.19
C CYS A 128 7.73 14.63 -3.86
N GLN A 129 6.88 15.44 -4.50
CA GLN A 129 7.29 16.72 -5.09
C GLN A 129 7.83 17.67 -4.02
N GLU A 130 7.16 17.76 -2.87
CA GLU A 130 7.62 18.54 -1.72
C GLU A 130 8.99 18.04 -1.22
N ARG A 131 9.17 16.73 -1.02
CA ARG A 131 10.45 16.17 -0.54
C ARG A 131 11.61 16.46 -1.48
N VAL A 132 11.39 16.37 -2.79
CA VAL A 132 12.39 16.73 -3.82
C VAL A 132 12.66 18.24 -3.81
N ALA A 133 11.63 19.07 -3.78
CA ALA A 133 11.75 20.53 -3.73
C ALA A 133 12.50 21.00 -2.47
N SER A 134 12.19 20.42 -1.32
CA SER A 134 12.87 20.66 -0.05
C SER A 134 14.35 20.27 -0.08
N ARG A 135 14.75 19.25 -0.86
CA ARG A 135 16.17 18.94 -1.07
C ARG A 135 16.88 20.00 -1.93
N LEU A 136 16.24 20.50 -2.99
CA LEU A 136 16.80 21.58 -3.81
C LEU A 136 17.02 22.85 -2.99
N LEU A 137 16.03 23.24 -2.18
CA LEU A 137 16.15 24.37 -1.26
C LEU A 137 17.32 24.18 -0.29
N ARG A 138 17.47 23.00 0.30
CA ARG A 138 18.63 22.67 1.16
C ARG A 138 19.97 22.70 0.42
N ALA A 139 19.96 22.45 -0.88
CA ALA A 139 21.13 22.56 -1.74
C ALA A 139 21.41 24.01 -2.21
N GLY A 140 20.66 25.00 -1.71
CA GLY A 140 20.88 26.42 -1.97
C GLY A 140 20.02 27.01 -3.08
N TRP A 141 19.02 26.29 -3.59
CA TRP A 141 18.06 26.86 -4.54
C TRP A 141 17.16 27.90 -3.86
N GLU A 142 16.78 28.93 -4.60
CA GLU A 142 15.73 29.85 -4.18
C GLU A 142 14.34 29.29 -4.51
N ALA A 143 13.34 29.65 -3.70
CA ALA A 143 11.94 29.23 -3.92
C ALA A 143 11.40 29.67 -5.30
N SER A 144 11.81 30.83 -5.78
CA SER A 144 11.49 31.36 -7.12
C SER A 144 12.00 30.45 -8.25
N GLY A 145 13.13 29.75 -8.03
CA GLY A 145 13.72 28.81 -8.96
C GLY A 145 12.94 27.50 -9.09
N LEU A 146 12.27 27.06 -8.02
CA LEU A 146 11.52 25.81 -8.01
C LEU A 146 10.38 25.78 -9.05
N ALA A 147 9.76 26.93 -9.32
CA ALA A 147 8.67 27.02 -10.30
C ALA A 147 9.11 26.70 -11.74
N ARG A 148 10.42 26.78 -12.02
CA ARG A 148 11.02 26.44 -13.33
C ARG A 148 11.87 25.17 -13.29
N ALA A 149 11.96 24.52 -12.13
CA ALA A 149 12.76 23.32 -11.97
C ALA A 149 12.19 22.16 -12.79
N THR A 150 13.10 21.34 -13.30
CA THR A 150 12.81 20.11 -14.04
C THR A 150 13.30 18.90 -13.25
N LEU A 151 12.90 17.70 -13.68
CA LEU A 151 13.43 16.47 -13.07
C LEU A 151 14.94 16.28 -13.26
N ALA A 152 15.57 17.02 -14.20
CA ALA A 152 17.02 16.99 -14.39
C ALA A 152 17.77 17.77 -13.30
N ASP A 153 17.09 18.72 -12.66
CA ASP A 153 17.66 19.54 -11.58
C ASP A 153 17.65 18.80 -10.23
N ALA A 154 16.75 17.81 -10.09
CA ALA A 154 16.57 17.06 -8.85
C ALA A 154 17.81 16.23 -8.48
N THR A 155 18.16 16.23 -7.19
CA THR A 155 19.24 15.39 -6.65
C THR A 155 18.91 13.90 -6.85
N PRO A 156 19.79 13.10 -7.49
CA PRO A 156 19.58 11.66 -7.63
C PRO A 156 19.40 10.95 -6.29
N GLY A 157 18.53 9.94 -6.27
CA GLY A 157 18.29 9.07 -5.11
C GLY A 157 16.82 8.77 -4.88
N THR A 158 16.54 8.17 -3.72
CA THR A 158 15.24 7.57 -3.36
C THR A 158 14.04 8.50 -3.57
N GLU A 159 14.16 9.79 -3.25
CA GLU A 159 13.05 10.74 -3.38
C GLU A 159 12.69 11.00 -4.86
N LEU A 160 13.69 11.10 -5.73
CA LEU A 160 13.46 11.28 -7.17
C LEU A 160 12.86 10.01 -7.78
N ASP A 161 13.31 8.84 -7.34
CA ASP A 161 12.78 7.56 -7.81
C ASP A 161 11.32 7.36 -7.35
N ARG A 162 11.01 7.73 -6.10
CA ARG A 162 9.63 7.76 -5.56
C ARG A 162 8.75 8.71 -6.37
N LEU A 163 9.20 9.93 -6.61
CA LEU A 163 8.46 10.92 -7.40
C LEU A 163 8.12 10.40 -8.81
N ARG A 164 9.11 9.80 -9.49
CA ARG A 164 8.94 9.24 -10.85
C ARG A 164 7.95 8.08 -10.87
N ARG A 165 8.08 7.13 -9.95
CA ARG A 165 7.14 6.01 -9.84
C ARG A 165 5.70 6.49 -9.59
N ARG A 166 5.49 7.41 -8.64
CA ARG A 166 4.16 7.98 -8.37
C ARG A 166 3.58 8.75 -9.54
N ARG A 167 4.43 9.37 -10.38
CA ARG A 167 3.98 9.99 -11.63
C ARG A 167 3.44 8.96 -12.61
N VAL A 168 4.08 7.80 -12.74
CA VAL A 168 3.65 6.71 -13.65
C VAL A 168 2.33 6.11 -13.21
N GLU A 169 2.13 5.92 -11.91
CA GLU A 169 0.89 5.36 -11.35
C GLU A 169 -0.36 6.22 -11.58
N LEU A 170 -0.18 7.53 -11.83
CA LEU A 170 -1.26 8.47 -12.13
C LEU A 170 -1.68 8.47 -13.60
N GLY A 171 -1.05 7.68 -14.47
CA GLY A 171 -1.27 7.69 -15.93
C GLY A 171 -0.59 8.85 -16.64
#